data_AF-A0A377DIB7-F1
#
_entry.id   AF-A0A377DIB7-F1
#
_cell.length_a   1.000
_cell.length_b   1.000
_cell.length_c   1.000
_cell.angle_alpha   90.00
_cell.angle_beta   90.00
_cell.angle_gamma   90.00
#
_symmetry.space_group_name_H-M   'P 1'
#
loop_
_entity.id
_entity.type
_entity.pdbx_description
1 polymer ?
#
loop_
_entity_poly.entity_id
_entity_poly.type
_entity_poly.pdbx_seq_one_letter_code
_entity_poly.pdbx_strand_id
1 'polypeptide(L)'
;MATTRNKVMWQEGMLMRPHHFQQQQRYNDYLDNQRFRAMNDLSWGFTELTLNNELLAQGKIMIDSASGTLPDGTVFSIPDQDALPDPLHPQNFPDERSRNIYLALPVASDVRNEISDGRRIGRYRLNYADVRDLHSEEGDARTLTLGQLTPRIMSGAEDMSAYITLPLCRISNRHADGSLTLDDDFIPSCQNIQVSKKLRVYSQRGTGGHWADGQAIWQTVLALRRRAGIADVAEFMMLQLLNRNQTRLPIAPADPSSTRKISTLILLGCWVN
;
A
#
# COMPACT_ATOMS: atom_id res chain seq x y z
N MET A 1 -6.12 -34.18 -2.72
CA MET A 1 -6.53 -32.94 -3.39
C MET A 1 -5.32 -32.38 -4.11
N ALA A 2 -5.40 -32.09 -5.41
CA ALA A 2 -4.28 -31.48 -6.13
C ALA A 2 -3.95 -30.13 -5.49
N THR A 3 -2.67 -29.90 -5.16
CA THR A 3 -2.20 -28.58 -4.74
C THR A 3 -2.45 -27.59 -5.88
N THR A 4 -3.25 -26.55 -5.60
CA THR A 4 -3.85 -25.67 -6.62
C THR A 4 -2.86 -24.72 -7.30
N ARG A 5 -1.58 -24.82 -6.95
CA ARG A 5 -0.49 -23.94 -7.40
C ARG A 5 0.71 -24.74 -7.91
N ASN A 6 0.48 -25.90 -8.52
CA ASN A 6 1.56 -26.65 -9.17
C ASN A 6 1.87 -26.10 -10.55
N LYS A 7 3.12 -26.30 -10.98
CA LYS A 7 3.59 -25.98 -12.33
C LYS A 7 2.86 -26.83 -13.38
N VAL A 8 2.48 -26.21 -14.50
CA VAL A 8 1.96 -26.93 -15.67
C VAL A 8 3.11 -27.63 -16.39
N MET A 9 2.94 -28.92 -16.68
CA MET A 9 3.90 -29.71 -17.47
C MET A 9 3.42 -29.78 -18.92
N TRP A 10 4.13 -29.11 -19.81
CA TRP A 10 3.84 -29.08 -21.24
C TRP A 10 4.40 -30.33 -21.92
N GLN A 11 3.54 -31.04 -22.65
CA GLN A 11 3.90 -32.24 -23.39
C GLN A 11 3.58 -32.05 -24.87
N GLU A 12 4.36 -32.70 -25.72
CA GLU A 12 4.12 -32.71 -27.16
C GLU A 12 2.73 -33.30 -27.47
N GLY A 13 2.02 -32.68 -28.42
CA GLY A 13 0.66 -33.09 -28.81
C GLY A 13 -0.46 -32.70 -27.84
N MET A 14 -0.16 -31.97 -26.77
CA MET A 14 -1.17 -31.53 -25.81
C MET A 14 -2.09 -30.44 -26.37
N LEU A 15 -3.41 -30.63 -26.26
CA LEU A 15 -4.40 -29.62 -26.65
C LEU A 15 -4.48 -28.49 -25.62
N MET A 16 -4.29 -27.25 -26.07
CA MET A 16 -4.37 -26.05 -25.21
C MET A 16 -5.80 -25.78 -24.74
N ARG A 17 -5.97 -25.52 -23.44
CA ARG A 17 -7.25 -25.18 -22.80
C ARG A 17 -7.04 -23.98 -21.86
N PRO A 18 -8.09 -23.18 -21.56
CA PRO A 18 -7.99 -22.07 -20.62
C PRO A 18 -7.36 -22.47 -19.27
N HIS A 19 -7.68 -23.67 -18.79
CA HIS A 19 -7.13 -24.26 -17.57
C HIS A 19 -5.60 -24.24 -17.50
N HIS A 20 -4.90 -24.46 -18.61
CA HIS A 20 -3.44 -24.48 -18.61
C HIS A 20 -2.87 -23.08 -18.37
N PHE A 21 -3.44 -22.06 -19.01
CA PHE A 21 -3.04 -20.67 -18.80
C PHE A 21 -3.40 -20.16 -17.41
N GLN A 22 -4.60 -20.48 -16.93
CA GLN A 22 -5.04 -20.13 -15.57
C GLN A 22 -4.16 -20.78 -14.50
N GLN A 23 -3.82 -22.06 -14.65
CA GLN A 23 -2.95 -22.76 -13.71
C GLN A 23 -1.50 -22.23 -13.78
N GLN A 24 -1.00 -21.93 -14.99
CA GLN A 24 0.31 -21.32 -15.17
C GLN A 24 0.38 -19.94 -14.49
N GLN A 25 -0.66 -19.12 -14.62
CA GLN A 25 -0.76 -17.83 -13.93
C GLN A 25 -0.74 -18.02 -12.42
N ARG A 26 -1.59 -18.90 -11.86
CA ARG A 26 -1.63 -19.21 -10.42
C ARG A 26 -0.27 -19.67 -9.87
N TYR A 27 0.46 -20.47 -10.64
CA TYR A 27 1.81 -20.91 -10.26
C TYR A 27 2.81 -19.74 -10.23
N ASN A 28 2.77 -18.85 -11.23
CA ASN A 28 3.64 -17.68 -11.28
C ASN A 28 3.33 -16.71 -10.13
N ASP A 29 2.06 -16.36 -9.94
CA ASP A 29 1.60 -15.49 -8.84
C ASP A 29 2.03 -16.05 -7.48
N TYR A 30 1.92 -17.36 -7.30
CA TYR A 30 2.39 -18.04 -6.09
C TYR A 30 3.89 -17.87 -5.86
N LEU A 31 4.72 -18.10 -6.89
CA LEU A 31 6.17 -17.94 -6.78
C LEU A 31 6.56 -16.51 -6.43
N ASP A 32 5.97 -15.53 -7.10
CA ASP A 32 6.24 -14.12 -6.87
C ASP A 32 5.85 -13.72 -5.45
N ASN A 33 4.65 -14.09 -5.01
CA ASN A 33 4.18 -13.81 -3.66
C ASN A 33 5.06 -14.45 -2.58
N GLN A 34 5.51 -15.69 -2.78
CA GLN A 34 6.42 -16.35 -1.83
C GLN A 34 7.78 -15.64 -1.75
N ARG A 35 8.33 -15.23 -2.89
CA ARG A 35 9.61 -14.51 -2.94
C ARG A 35 9.51 -13.13 -2.31
N PHE A 36 8.46 -12.36 -2.60
CA PHE A 36 8.28 -11.03 -2.03
C PHE A 36 8.08 -11.08 -0.51
N ARG A 37 7.29 -12.04 -0.02
CA ARG A 37 7.12 -12.25 1.42
C ARG A 37 8.41 -12.66 2.12
N ALA A 38 9.27 -13.45 1.47
CA ALA A 38 10.56 -13.82 2.03
C ALA A 38 11.56 -12.65 2.08
N MET A 39 11.42 -11.64 1.21
CA MET A 39 12.33 -10.50 1.14
C MET A 39 11.93 -9.31 2.03
N ASN A 40 10.64 -9.14 2.34
CA ASN A 40 10.16 -7.97 3.07
C ASN A 40 8.90 -8.27 3.90
N ASP A 41 8.98 -7.97 5.20
CA ASP A 41 7.87 -8.09 6.14
C ASP A 41 6.71 -7.11 5.83
N LEU A 42 6.99 -6.03 5.10
CA LEU A 42 6.02 -5.02 4.64
C LEU A 42 5.73 -5.16 3.15
N SER A 43 5.35 -6.37 2.72
CA SER A 43 5.12 -6.73 1.32
C SER A 43 3.72 -6.38 0.80
N TRP A 44 2.83 -5.83 1.63
CA TRP A 44 1.47 -5.44 1.27
C TRP A 44 1.08 -4.09 1.91
N GLY A 45 0.09 -3.41 1.33
CA GLY A 45 -0.35 -2.06 1.67
C GLY A 45 -0.39 -1.12 0.47
N PHE A 46 -0.82 0.12 0.71
CA PHE A 46 -0.86 1.20 -0.25
C PHE A 46 0.54 1.77 -0.53
N THR A 47 0.87 1.94 -1.80
CA THR A 47 2.01 2.73 -2.28
C THR A 47 1.60 4.17 -2.56
N GLU A 48 0.35 4.38 -2.97
CA GLU A 48 -0.29 5.67 -3.19
C GLU A 48 -1.75 5.59 -2.71
N LEU A 49 -2.26 6.68 -2.11
CA LEU A 49 -3.66 6.80 -1.72
C LEU A 49 -4.06 8.28 -1.70
N THR A 50 -5.06 8.62 -2.50
CA THR A 50 -5.68 9.95 -2.56
C THR A 50 -7.19 9.79 -2.41
N LEU A 51 -7.77 10.51 -1.46
CA LEU A 51 -9.22 10.53 -1.22
C LEU A 51 -9.82 11.85 -1.71
N ASN A 52 -11.05 11.76 -2.20
CA ASN A 52 -11.76 12.92 -2.72
C ASN A 52 -12.27 13.81 -1.59
N ASN A 53 -11.65 14.98 -1.42
CA ASN A 53 -12.01 15.92 -0.36
C ASN A 53 -13.39 16.58 -0.57
N GLU A 54 -13.83 16.73 -1.82
CA GLU A 54 -15.14 17.34 -2.13
C GLU A 54 -16.28 16.40 -1.72
N LEU A 55 -16.13 15.11 -1.96
CA LEU A 55 -17.11 14.10 -1.54
C LEU A 55 -17.06 13.85 -0.03
N LEU A 56 -15.88 13.98 0.60
CA LEU A 56 -15.77 13.97 2.06
C LEU A 56 -16.59 15.10 2.69
N ALA A 57 -16.56 16.31 2.10
CA ALA A 57 -17.40 17.42 2.51
C ALA A 57 -18.90 17.15 2.33
N GLN A 58 -19.28 16.30 1.37
CA GLN A 58 -20.66 15.83 1.15
C GLN A 58 -21.04 14.60 1.98
N GLY A 59 -20.16 14.15 2.87
CA GLY A 59 -20.42 13.03 3.75
C GLY A 59 -20.17 11.64 3.16
N LYS A 60 -19.44 11.56 2.04
CA LYS A 60 -19.12 10.33 1.30
C LYS A 60 -17.61 10.11 1.26
N ILE A 61 -17.20 8.85 1.15
CA ILE A 61 -15.80 8.46 1.01
C ILE A 61 -15.60 7.90 -0.39
N MET A 62 -14.71 8.54 -1.15
CA MET A 62 -14.33 8.11 -2.49
C MET A 62 -12.81 8.20 -2.62
N ILE A 63 -12.27 7.26 -3.39
CA ILE A 63 -10.87 7.23 -3.78
C ILE A 63 -10.75 7.99 -5.11
N ASP A 64 -9.80 8.92 -5.22
CA ASP A 64 -9.43 9.54 -6.49
C ASP A 64 -8.35 8.71 -7.20
N SER A 65 -7.31 8.31 -6.46
CA SER A 65 -6.25 7.40 -6.91
C SER A 65 -5.81 6.48 -5.76
N ALA A 66 -5.50 5.23 -6.07
CA ALA A 66 -4.86 4.33 -5.12
C ALA A 66 -4.10 3.22 -5.84
N SER A 67 -2.87 2.96 -5.40
CA SER A 67 -2.08 1.82 -5.86
C SER A 67 -1.50 1.07 -4.67
N GLY A 68 -1.25 -0.22 -4.86
CA GLY A 68 -0.63 -1.02 -3.81
C GLY A 68 -0.77 -2.52 -4.01
N THR A 69 -0.59 -3.25 -2.93
CA THR A 69 -0.66 -4.71 -2.92
C THR A 69 -1.53 -5.19 -1.75
N LEU A 70 -2.50 -6.05 -2.02
CA LEU A 70 -3.35 -6.69 -1.01
C LEU A 70 -2.56 -7.78 -0.25
N PRO A 71 -3.00 -8.19 0.96
CA PRO A 71 -2.30 -9.23 1.72
C PRO A 71 -2.21 -10.60 1.02
N ASP A 72 -3.05 -10.90 0.04
CA ASP A 72 -2.97 -12.11 -0.80
C ASP A 72 -1.94 -11.99 -1.93
N GLY A 73 -1.28 -10.83 -2.04
CA GLY A 73 -0.26 -10.52 -3.03
C GLY A 73 -0.80 -9.88 -4.31
N THR A 74 -2.11 -9.66 -4.41
CA THR A 74 -2.67 -9.02 -5.61
C THR A 74 -2.34 -7.55 -5.65
N VAL A 75 -1.74 -7.14 -6.77
CA VAL A 75 -1.42 -5.74 -7.07
C VAL A 75 -2.65 -5.07 -7.66
N PHE A 76 -2.89 -3.82 -7.28
CA PHE A 76 -3.96 -3.00 -7.82
C PHE A 76 -3.47 -1.59 -8.16
N SER A 77 -4.10 -0.96 -9.14
CA SER A 77 -3.92 0.45 -9.51
C SER A 77 -5.23 1.07 -9.98
N ILE A 78 -5.79 1.96 -9.17
CA ILE A 78 -7.09 2.60 -9.35
C ILE A 78 -6.88 4.09 -9.66
N PRO A 79 -7.48 4.65 -10.72
CA PRO A 79 -8.32 4.02 -11.74
C PRO A 79 -7.54 3.48 -12.96
N ASP A 80 -6.21 3.58 -12.95
CA ASP A 80 -5.38 3.38 -14.16
C ASP A 80 -5.53 1.98 -14.79
N GLN A 81 -5.51 0.94 -13.95
CA GLN A 81 -5.64 -0.46 -14.40
C GLN A 81 -6.95 -1.08 -13.94
N ASP A 82 -7.45 -0.68 -12.77
CA ASP A 82 -8.55 -1.31 -12.06
C ASP A 82 -9.79 -0.42 -11.93
N ALA A 83 -10.93 -1.05 -11.65
CA ALA A 83 -12.19 -0.33 -11.55
C ALA A 83 -12.18 0.64 -10.35
N LEU A 84 -12.62 1.86 -10.60
CA LEU A 84 -12.90 2.82 -9.54
C LEU A 84 -14.06 2.32 -8.66
N PRO A 85 -13.86 2.14 -7.34
CA PRO A 85 -14.92 1.66 -6.46
C PRO A 85 -16.00 2.71 -6.26
N ASP A 86 -17.23 2.25 -6.04
CA ASP A 86 -18.35 3.14 -5.73
C ASP A 86 -18.10 3.91 -4.41
N PRO A 87 -18.47 5.19 -4.34
CA PRO A 87 -18.35 5.97 -3.11
C PRO A 87 -19.16 5.34 -1.97
N LEU A 88 -18.53 5.20 -0.80
CA LEU A 88 -19.23 4.77 0.41
C LEU A 88 -19.92 5.96 1.05
N HIS A 89 -21.20 5.82 1.37
CA HIS A 89 -21.96 6.80 2.16
C HIS A 89 -22.35 6.18 3.52
N PRO A 90 -21.54 6.39 4.58
CA PRO A 90 -21.86 5.87 5.91
C PRO A 90 -23.15 6.50 6.43
N GLN A 91 -24.14 5.67 6.79
CA GLN A 91 -25.44 6.14 7.29
C GLN A 91 -25.42 6.39 8.79
N ASN A 92 -24.79 5.49 9.56
CA ASN A 92 -24.70 5.55 11.01
C ASN A 92 -23.34 5.04 11.50
N PHE A 93 -23.02 5.34 12.78
CA PHE A 93 -21.81 4.88 13.44
C PHE A 93 -22.15 4.21 14.78
N PRO A 94 -22.70 2.98 14.76
CA PRO A 94 -23.14 2.30 15.99
C PRO A 94 -21.98 2.06 16.97
N ASP A 95 -20.80 1.68 16.45
CA ASP A 95 -19.61 1.34 17.23
C ASP A 95 -18.35 1.95 16.63
N GLU A 96 -17.23 1.97 17.35
CA GLU A 96 -15.94 2.44 16.83
C GLU A 96 -15.50 1.69 15.56
N ARG A 97 -15.83 0.40 15.44
CA ARG A 97 -15.49 -0.40 14.25
C ARG A 97 -16.14 0.12 12.98
N SER A 98 -17.35 0.65 13.08
CA SER A 98 -18.09 1.22 11.93
C SER A 98 -17.39 2.44 11.31
N ARG A 99 -16.51 3.08 12.08
CA ARG A 99 -15.71 4.24 11.65
C ARG A 99 -14.45 3.84 10.89
N ASN A 100 -14.02 2.59 11.00
CA ASN A 100 -12.88 2.08 10.24
C ASN A 100 -13.35 1.72 8.84
N ILE A 101 -12.67 2.25 7.83
CA ILE A 101 -13.01 2.08 6.43
C ILE A 101 -11.90 1.32 5.75
N TYR A 102 -12.28 0.39 4.89
CA TYR A 102 -11.40 -0.57 4.26
C TYR A 102 -11.58 -0.52 2.74
N LEU A 103 -10.47 -0.69 2.02
CA LEU A 103 -10.51 -1.15 0.64
C LEU A 103 -10.64 -2.67 0.68
N ALA A 104 -11.68 -3.21 0.04
CA ALA A 104 -12.02 -4.62 0.06
C ALA A 104 -12.02 -5.19 -1.35
N LEU A 105 -11.54 -6.43 -1.50
CA LEU A 105 -11.62 -7.20 -2.74
C LEU A 105 -12.08 -8.63 -2.42
N PRO A 106 -12.95 -9.26 -3.21
CA PRO A 106 -13.39 -10.63 -2.94
C PRO A 106 -12.21 -11.61 -2.86
N VAL A 107 -12.22 -12.50 -1.87
CA VAL A 107 -11.15 -13.49 -1.65
C VAL A 107 -11.02 -14.41 -2.88
N ALA A 108 -9.78 -14.60 -3.34
CA ALA A 108 -9.49 -15.55 -4.42
C ALA A 108 -9.88 -16.98 -4.01
N SER A 109 -10.60 -17.69 -4.88
CA SER A 109 -11.12 -19.02 -4.59
C SER A 109 -10.81 -19.97 -5.73
N ASP A 110 -10.29 -21.16 -5.37
CA ASP A 110 -10.04 -22.22 -6.35
C ASP A 110 -11.31 -22.94 -6.81
N VAL A 111 -12.46 -22.66 -6.17
CA VAL A 111 -13.74 -23.35 -6.40
C VAL A 111 -14.81 -22.43 -7.00
N ARG A 112 -14.77 -21.13 -6.69
CA ARG A 112 -15.76 -20.15 -7.18
C ARG A 112 -15.26 -19.47 -8.45
N ASN A 113 -16.22 -19.05 -9.28
CA ASN A 113 -15.91 -18.21 -10.44
C ASN A 113 -15.41 -16.84 -9.97
N GLU A 114 -14.30 -16.37 -10.56
CA GLU A 114 -13.66 -15.10 -10.21
C GLU A 114 -14.24 -13.92 -11.00
N ILE A 115 -15.00 -14.17 -12.07
CA ILE A 115 -15.63 -13.13 -12.88
C ILE A 115 -17.03 -12.78 -12.33
N SER A 116 -17.28 -11.50 -12.12
CA SER A 116 -18.58 -10.95 -11.76
C SER A 116 -19.54 -11.04 -12.95
N ASP A 117 -20.73 -11.57 -12.71
CA ASP A 117 -21.79 -11.76 -13.72
C ASP A 117 -23.06 -10.92 -13.41
N GLY A 118 -22.91 -9.89 -12.57
CA GLY A 118 -24.01 -9.01 -12.12
C GLY A 118 -24.92 -9.64 -11.06
N ARG A 119 -24.90 -10.97 -10.88
CA ARG A 119 -25.61 -11.69 -9.80
C ARG A 119 -24.67 -12.17 -8.70
N ARG A 120 -23.43 -12.45 -9.07
CA ARG A 120 -22.38 -12.92 -8.16
C ARG A 120 -21.27 -11.90 -8.07
N ILE A 121 -20.84 -11.65 -6.83
CA ILE A 121 -19.68 -10.83 -6.54
C ILE A 121 -18.45 -11.62 -6.97
N GLY A 122 -17.83 -11.20 -8.07
CA GLY A 122 -16.56 -11.71 -8.56
C GLY A 122 -15.42 -10.76 -8.22
N ARG A 123 -14.20 -11.27 -8.28
CA ARG A 123 -12.97 -10.50 -8.09
C ARG A 123 -12.69 -9.58 -9.29
N TYR A 124 -13.00 -10.06 -10.49
CA TYR A 124 -12.80 -9.36 -11.75
C TYR A 124 -14.12 -9.03 -12.43
N ARG A 125 -14.16 -7.94 -13.18
CA ARG A 125 -15.15 -7.71 -14.24
C ARG A 125 -14.49 -7.87 -15.60
N LEU A 126 -15.30 -8.22 -16.60
CA LEU A 126 -14.83 -8.25 -17.99
C LEU A 126 -14.64 -6.82 -18.49
N ASN A 127 -13.48 -6.58 -19.10
CA ASN A 127 -13.12 -5.34 -19.76
C ASN A 127 -12.72 -5.66 -21.20
N TYR A 128 -13.39 -5.08 -22.19
CA TYR A 128 -13.07 -5.27 -23.60
C TYR A 128 -12.19 -4.12 -24.04
N ALA A 129 -10.93 -4.41 -24.36
CA ALA A 129 -9.93 -3.40 -24.68
C ALA A 129 -9.16 -3.75 -25.94
N ASP A 130 -8.90 -2.75 -26.78
CA ASP A 130 -8.08 -2.91 -27.97
C ASP A 130 -6.60 -2.92 -27.59
N VAL A 131 -5.93 -4.04 -27.84
CA VAL A 131 -4.51 -4.23 -27.57
C VAL A 131 -3.76 -4.21 -28.89
N ARG A 132 -2.80 -3.27 -28.98
CA ARG A 132 -1.95 -3.09 -30.15
C ARG A 132 -0.83 -4.14 -30.17
N ASP A 133 -0.57 -4.71 -31.34
CA ASP A 133 0.63 -5.49 -31.57
C ASP A 133 1.85 -4.58 -31.67
N LEU A 134 2.87 -4.87 -30.85
CA LEU A 134 4.13 -4.12 -30.82
C LEU A 134 5.26 -4.81 -31.58
N HIS A 135 5.02 -6.02 -32.10
CA HIS A 135 6.05 -6.81 -32.80
C HIS A 135 5.87 -6.81 -34.33
N SER A 136 4.66 -6.57 -34.81
CA SER A 136 4.38 -6.42 -36.24
C SER A 136 4.61 -4.98 -36.70
N GLU A 137 5.18 -4.78 -37.90
CA GLU A 137 5.49 -3.43 -38.44
C GLU A 137 4.24 -2.55 -38.59
N GLU A 138 3.10 -3.13 -38.97
CA GLU A 138 1.83 -2.40 -39.12
C GLU A 138 1.17 -2.09 -37.77
N GLY A 139 1.49 -2.88 -36.73
CA GLY A 139 0.99 -2.70 -35.37
C GLY A 139 -0.52 -2.65 -35.26
N ASP A 140 -1.21 -3.66 -35.81
CA ASP A 140 -2.67 -3.82 -35.75
C ASP A 140 -3.18 -3.92 -34.31
N ALA A 141 -4.42 -3.48 -34.05
CA ALA A 141 -5.05 -3.54 -32.75
C ALA A 141 -6.19 -4.57 -32.74
N ARG A 142 -6.23 -5.40 -31.70
CA ARG A 142 -7.26 -6.42 -31.53
C ARG A 142 -7.97 -6.27 -30.19
N THR A 143 -9.31 -6.32 -30.24
CA THR A 143 -10.12 -6.32 -29.03
C THR A 143 -9.91 -7.63 -28.27
N LEU A 144 -9.36 -7.52 -27.07
CA LEU A 144 -9.20 -8.62 -26.14
C LEU A 144 -10.20 -8.49 -24.99
N THR A 145 -10.60 -9.63 -24.42
CA THR A 145 -11.37 -9.66 -23.17
C THR A 145 -10.39 -9.78 -22.00
N LEU A 146 -10.23 -8.69 -21.25
CA LEU A 146 -9.34 -8.57 -20.11
C LEU A 146 -10.14 -8.64 -18.80
N GLY A 147 -9.46 -9.03 -17.72
CA GLY A 147 -10.01 -8.97 -16.36
C GLY A 147 -9.57 -7.68 -15.68
N GLN A 148 -10.51 -6.93 -15.14
CA GLN A 148 -10.24 -5.73 -14.35
C GLN A 148 -10.68 -5.96 -12.90
N LEU A 149 -9.84 -5.64 -11.91
CA LEU A 149 -10.23 -5.83 -10.51
C LEU A 149 -11.42 -4.93 -10.15
N THR A 150 -12.26 -5.43 -9.26
CA THR A 150 -13.44 -4.71 -8.76
C THR A 150 -13.36 -4.50 -7.25
N PRO A 151 -12.46 -3.61 -6.80
CA PRO A 151 -12.38 -3.25 -5.39
C PRO A 151 -13.65 -2.53 -4.94
N ARG A 152 -13.91 -2.53 -3.63
CA ARG A 152 -15.04 -1.86 -2.98
C ARG A 152 -14.56 -1.13 -1.72
N ILE A 153 -15.22 -0.04 -1.36
CA ILE A 153 -15.01 0.62 -0.08
C ILE A 153 -16.04 0.06 0.89
N MET A 154 -15.59 -0.49 2.03
CA MET A 154 -16.46 -1.11 3.03
C MET A 154 -16.23 -0.52 4.42
N SER A 155 -17.30 -0.40 5.20
CA SER A 155 -17.22 -0.09 6.63
C SER A 155 -16.89 -1.34 7.44
N GLY A 156 -16.17 -1.18 8.54
CA GLY A 156 -15.90 -2.25 9.51
C GLY A 156 -17.14 -2.77 10.25
N ALA A 157 -18.32 -2.17 10.04
CA ALA A 157 -19.60 -2.71 10.50
C ALA A 157 -20.19 -3.77 9.55
N GLU A 158 -19.71 -3.85 8.31
CA GLU A 158 -20.20 -4.81 7.31
C GLU A 158 -19.54 -6.19 7.47
N ASP A 159 -20.18 -7.22 6.94
CA ASP A 159 -19.57 -8.56 6.88
C ASP A 159 -18.46 -8.61 5.81
N MET A 160 -17.22 -8.62 6.29
CA MET A 160 -16.01 -8.66 5.47
C MET A 160 -15.45 -10.08 5.29
N SER A 161 -16.14 -11.13 5.77
CA SER A 161 -15.61 -12.51 5.76
C SER A 161 -15.30 -13.07 4.36
N ALA A 162 -15.99 -12.57 3.33
CA ALA A 162 -15.78 -12.92 1.93
C ALA A 162 -14.73 -12.05 1.23
N TYR A 163 -14.11 -11.11 1.94
CA TYR A 163 -13.22 -10.10 1.38
C TYR A 163 -11.83 -10.16 2.00
N ILE A 164 -10.84 -9.86 1.18
CA ILE A 164 -9.55 -9.41 1.63
C ILE A 164 -9.56 -7.89 1.72
N THR A 165 -9.06 -7.36 2.84
CA THR A 165 -9.23 -5.93 3.18
C THR A 165 -7.91 -5.25 3.48
N LEU A 166 -7.78 -4.00 3.07
CA LEU A 166 -6.74 -3.07 3.51
C LEU A 166 -7.37 -1.89 4.27
N PRO A 167 -6.96 -1.63 5.52
CA PRO A 167 -7.34 -0.43 6.25
C PRO A 167 -6.96 0.84 5.47
N LEU A 168 -7.98 1.62 5.12
CA LEU A 168 -7.86 2.77 4.22
C LEU A 168 -7.91 4.10 4.98
N CYS A 169 -8.93 4.31 5.81
CA CYS A 169 -9.01 5.48 6.68
C CYS A 169 -9.90 5.20 7.90
N ARG A 170 -9.91 6.13 8.85
CA ARG A 170 -10.85 6.13 9.97
C ARG A 170 -11.59 7.45 10.01
N ILE A 171 -12.91 7.39 10.23
CA ILE A 171 -13.77 8.56 10.38
C ILE A 171 -13.69 9.02 11.84
N SER A 172 -13.24 10.24 12.07
CA SER A 172 -13.19 10.86 13.39
C SER A 172 -14.56 11.36 13.81
N ASN A 173 -15.20 12.20 12.98
CA ASN A 173 -16.50 12.76 13.29
C ASN A 173 -17.35 13.02 12.03
N ARG A 174 -18.66 13.09 12.22
CA ARG A 174 -19.61 13.62 11.25
C ARG A 174 -20.19 14.93 11.80
N HIS A 175 -20.08 16.00 11.02
CA HIS A 175 -20.62 17.30 11.37
C HIS A 175 -22.12 17.37 11.14
N ALA A 176 -22.77 18.40 11.69
CA ALA A 176 -24.21 18.60 11.57
C ALA A 176 -24.66 18.85 10.11
N ASP A 177 -23.77 19.37 9.26
CA ASP A 177 -23.99 19.55 7.82
C ASP A 177 -23.86 18.23 7.02
N GLY A 178 -23.49 17.13 7.68
CA GLY A 178 -23.29 15.82 7.09
C GLY A 178 -21.85 15.53 6.63
N SER A 179 -20.97 16.53 6.64
CA SER A 179 -19.57 16.38 6.23
C SER A 179 -18.81 15.43 7.16
N LEU A 180 -17.85 14.70 6.60
CA LEU A 180 -17.01 13.75 7.34
C LEU A 180 -15.63 14.33 7.58
N THR A 181 -15.15 14.24 8.82
CA THR A 181 -13.75 14.50 9.16
C THR A 181 -13.03 13.18 9.40
N LEU A 182 -11.93 12.98 8.68
CA LEU A 182 -11.06 11.82 8.86
C LEU A 182 -10.16 12.02 10.09
N ASP A 183 -9.79 10.90 10.69
CA ASP A 183 -8.83 10.87 11.78
C ASP A 183 -7.40 10.98 11.24
N ASP A 184 -6.76 12.12 11.49
CA ASP A 184 -5.37 12.39 11.10
C ASP A 184 -4.36 11.50 11.87
N ASP A 185 -4.75 10.92 13.00
CA ASP A 185 -3.90 10.02 13.78
C ASP A 185 -3.87 8.59 13.25
N PHE A 186 -4.82 8.24 12.38
CA PHE A 186 -4.90 6.93 11.76
C PHE A 186 -3.78 6.73 10.74
N ILE A 187 -3.11 5.57 10.81
CA ILE A 187 -2.09 5.17 9.86
C ILE A 187 -2.68 4.07 8.99
N PRO A 188 -2.91 4.32 7.68
CA PRO A 188 -3.35 3.27 6.76
C PRO A 188 -2.30 2.17 6.64
N SER A 189 -2.69 1.01 6.12
CA SER A 189 -1.72 -0.03 5.76
C SER A 189 -0.90 0.43 4.56
N CYS A 190 0.19 1.15 4.80
CA CYS A 190 1.04 1.76 3.77
C CYS A 190 2.40 1.06 3.64
N GLN A 191 2.84 0.86 2.41
CA GLN A 191 4.21 0.44 2.07
C GLN A 191 5.15 1.65 1.93
N ASN A 192 4.59 2.81 1.59
CA ASN A 192 5.30 4.07 1.43
C ASN A 192 4.89 5.07 2.52
N ILE A 193 5.88 5.66 3.18
CA ILE A 193 5.68 6.66 4.24
C ILE A 193 4.84 7.85 3.76
N GLN A 194 4.91 8.20 2.47
CA GLN A 194 4.21 9.36 1.91
C GLN A 194 2.67 9.22 1.95
N VAL A 195 2.16 7.99 2.02
CA VAL A 195 0.73 7.67 2.07
C VAL A 195 0.11 8.14 3.38
N SER A 196 0.80 7.93 4.50
CA SER A 196 0.31 8.39 5.81
C SER A 196 0.74 9.83 6.05
N LYS A 197 -0.23 10.75 6.17
CA LYS A 197 0.01 12.14 6.55
C LYS A 197 0.81 12.24 7.85
N LYS A 198 0.48 11.41 8.84
CA LYS A 198 1.17 11.33 10.13
C LYS A 198 2.63 10.89 9.98
N LEU A 199 2.89 9.78 9.29
CA LEU A 199 4.27 9.30 9.08
C LEU A 199 5.10 10.29 8.25
N ARG A 200 4.49 10.96 7.27
CA ARG A 200 5.13 12.03 6.49
C ARG A 200 5.55 13.20 7.36
N VAL A 201 4.68 13.67 8.26
CA VAL A 201 5.01 14.73 9.23
C VAL A 201 6.12 14.28 10.17
N TYR A 202 6.08 13.05 10.69
CA TYR A 202 7.15 12.50 11.52
C TYR A 202 8.49 12.43 10.78
N SER A 203 8.47 11.99 9.52
CA SER A 203 9.69 11.93 8.71
C SER A 203 10.30 13.32 8.49
N GLN A 204 9.47 14.35 8.30
CA GLN A 204 9.93 15.73 8.13
C GLN A 204 10.45 16.34 9.44
N ARG A 205 9.77 16.08 10.56
CA ARG A 205 10.20 16.54 11.90
C ARG A 205 11.48 15.87 12.37
N GLY A 206 11.60 14.56 12.17
CA GLY A 206 12.80 13.79 12.51
C GLY A 206 14.03 14.33 11.77
N THR A 207 13.90 14.66 10.48
CA THR A 207 14.98 15.34 9.77
C THR A 207 15.30 16.71 10.38
N GLY A 208 14.34 17.60 10.62
CA GLY A 208 14.63 18.95 11.13
C GLY A 208 15.21 19.01 12.55
N GLY A 209 14.72 18.17 13.46
CA GLY A 209 15.12 18.16 14.88
C GLY A 209 16.52 17.59 15.09
N HIS A 210 16.82 16.42 14.52
CA HIS A 210 18.13 15.77 14.69
C HIS A 210 19.31 16.61 14.14
N TRP A 211 19.08 17.48 13.14
CA TRP A 211 20.11 18.40 12.65
C TRP A 211 20.36 19.57 13.58
N ALA A 212 19.31 20.18 14.14
CA ALA A 212 19.47 21.23 15.14
C ALA A 212 20.19 20.69 16.39
N ASP A 213 19.83 19.48 16.82
CA ASP A 213 20.47 18.78 17.93
C ASP A 213 21.93 18.41 17.59
N GLY A 214 22.20 17.90 16.39
CA GLY A 214 23.56 17.56 15.94
C GLY A 214 24.47 18.80 15.83
N GLN A 215 23.95 19.93 15.36
CA GLN A 215 24.68 21.20 15.34
C GLN A 215 24.97 21.70 16.76
N ALA A 216 23.99 21.58 17.67
CA ALA A 216 24.17 21.94 19.08
C ALA A 216 25.21 21.04 19.77
N ILE A 217 25.15 19.72 19.56
CA ILE A 217 26.13 18.77 20.09
C ILE A 217 27.51 19.03 19.47
N TRP A 218 27.60 19.37 18.19
CA TRP A 218 28.87 19.73 17.55
C TRP A 218 29.49 20.99 18.16
N GLN A 219 28.67 22.01 18.45
CA GLN A 219 29.10 23.23 19.15
C GLN A 219 29.55 22.93 20.59
N THR A 220 28.83 22.04 21.30
CA THR A 220 29.19 21.58 22.65
C THR A 220 30.52 20.81 22.64
N VAL A 221 30.73 19.87 21.72
CA VAL A 221 31.98 19.12 21.55
C VAL A 221 33.15 20.03 21.16
N LEU A 222 32.93 21.05 20.33
CA LEU A 222 33.95 22.06 20.04
C LEU A 222 34.28 22.95 21.25
N ALA A 223 33.29 23.29 22.07
CA ALA A 223 33.48 24.04 23.31
C ALA A 223 34.19 23.21 24.39
N LEU A 224 33.91 21.91 24.47
CA LEU A 224 34.53 20.94 25.38
C LEU A 224 35.94 20.51 24.94
N ARG A 225 36.35 20.80 23.69
CA ARG A 225 37.72 20.56 23.18
C ARG A 225 38.84 21.21 24.00
N ARG A 226 38.51 22.09 24.97
CA ARG A 226 39.44 22.70 25.93
C ARG A 226 39.49 22.00 27.30
N ARG A 227 38.66 20.99 27.57
CA ARG A 227 38.59 20.24 28.84
C ARG A 227 38.38 18.75 28.55
N ALA A 228 39.47 18.01 28.36
CA ALA A 228 39.42 16.57 28.15
C ALA A 228 38.78 15.85 29.37
N GLY A 229 37.66 15.16 29.16
CA GLY A 229 36.98 14.36 30.19
C GLY A 229 35.96 13.38 29.62
N ILE A 230 35.62 12.32 30.38
CA ILE A 230 34.81 11.16 29.94
C ILE A 230 33.41 11.52 29.38
N ALA A 231 32.87 12.71 29.68
CA ALA A 231 31.65 13.24 29.06
C ALA A 231 31.78 13.41 27.52
N ASP A 232 33.00 13.55 27.00
CA ASP A 232 33.32 13.66 25.57
C ASP A 232 32.95 12.40 24.78
N VAL A 233 32.93 11.22 25.43
CA VAL A 233 32.75 9.94 24.72
C VAL A 233 31.30 9.72 24.31
N ALA A 234 30.34 10.05 25.16
CA ALA A 234 28.91 9.89 24.87
C ALA A 234 28.46 10.85 23.76
N GLU A 235 28.89 12.12 23.83
CA GLU A 235 28.60 13.12 22.80
C GLU A 235 29.27 12.78 21.46
N PHE A 236 30.50 12.25 21.49
CA PHE A 236 31.18 11.76 20.30
C PHE A 236 30.49 10.52 19.70
N MET A 237 30.06 9.55 20.52
CA MET A 237 29.28 8.39 20.06
C MET A 237 27.94 8.81 19.46
N MET A 238 27.28 9.81 20.05
CA MET A 238 26.05 10.38 19.53
C MET A 238 26.27 11.09 18.18
N LEU A 239 27.35 11.88 18.03
CA LEU A 239 27.75 12.45 16.75
C LEU A 239 28.10 11.39 15.70
N GLN A 240 28.80 10.32 16.07
CA GLN A 240 29.09 9.21 15.16
C GLN A 240 27.81 8.49 14.72
N LEU A 241 26.86 8.28 15.63
CA LEU A 241 25.55 7.70 15.32
C LEU A 241 24.75 8.60 14.36
N LEU A 242 24.72 9.91 14.62
CA LEU A 242 24.04 10.90 13.77
C LEU A 242 24.68 10.97 12.37
N ASN A 243 26.01 11.11 12.29
CA ASN A 243 26.75 11.16 11.03
C ASN A 243 26.65 9.85 10.23
N ARG A 244 26.63 8.70 10.90
CA ARG A 244 26.46 7.39 10.23
C ARG A 244 25.08 7.23 9.61
N ASN A 245 24.06 7.82 10.24
CA ASN A 245 22.69 7.78 9.76
C ASN A 245 22.33 8.95 8.82
N GLN A 246 23.19 9.98 8.73
CA GLN A 246 23.06 11.12 7.81
C GLN A 246 22.88 10.70 6.34
N THR A 247 23.67 9.73 5.88
CA THR A 247 23.61 9.20 4.51
C THR A 247 22.44 8.25 4.28
N ARG A 248 21.89 7.67 5.36
CA ARG A 248 20.70 6.79 5.30
C ARG A 248 19.39 7.59 5.39
N LEU A 249 19.44 8.81 5.90
CA LEU A 249 18.34 9.78 5.97
C LEU A 249 18.69 11.02 5.14
N PRO A 250 18.89 10.92 3.81
CA PRO A 250 19.25 12.08 3.02
C PRO A 250 18.13 13.14 3.10
N ILE A 251 18.55 14.35 3.46
CA ILE A 251 17.83 15.60 3.17
C ILE A 251 17.84 15.75 1.65
N ALA A 252 16.67 15.76 0.99
CA ALA A 252 16.36 16.54 -0.22
C ALA A 252 15.12 15.95 -0.95
N PRO A 253 14.62 16.68 -1.97
CA PRO A 253 13.28 17.27 -2.04
C PRO A 253 12.20 16.21 -2.27
N ALA A 254 10.94 16.64 -2.31
CA ALA A 254 9.81 15.81 -2.69
C ALA A 254 10.00 15.18 -4.09
N ASP A 255 10.71 14.05 -4.16
CA ASP A 255 10.61 13.12 -5.27
C ASP A 255 9.51 12.12 -4.92
N PRO A 256 8.30 12.27 -5.49
CA PRO A 256 7.19 11.36 -5.26
C PRO A 256 7.46 9.94 -5.78
N SER A 257 8.49 9.74 -6.61
CA SER A 257 8.81 8.43 -7.23
C SER A 257 9.76 7.57 -6.40
N SER A 258 10.40 8.12 -5.36
CA SER A 258 11.25 7.33 -4.46
C SER A 258 10.37 6.59 -3.44
N THR A 259 10.04 5.34 -3.75
CA THR A 259 9.34 4.42 -2.85
C THR A 259 10.19 4.15 -1.61
N ARG A 260 10.15 5.04 -0.62
CA ARG A 260 10.78 4.82 0.69
C ARG A 260 9.96 3.75 1.41
N LYS A 261 10.37 2.50 1.24
CA LYS A 261 9.94 1.37 2.07
C LYS A 261 10.20 1.74 3.53
N ILE A 262 9.23 1.46 4.40
CA ILE A 262 9.39 1.65 5.85
C ILE A 262 10.49 0.67 6.31
N SER A 263 11.72 1.16 6.43
CA SER A 263 12.80 0.44 7.07
C SER A 263 12.60 0.53 8.59
N THR A 264 11.68 -0.27 9.13
CA THR A 264 11.40 -0.34 10.58
C THR A 264 12.68 -0.57 11.40
N LEU A 265 13.70 -1.20 10.83
CA LEU A 265 14.99 -1.41 11.47
C LEU A 265 15.81 -0.14 11.77
N ILE A 266 15.64 0.96 11.04
CA ILE A 266 16.44 2.17 11.28
C ILE A 266 15.84 3.01 12.43
N LEU A 267 14.52 3.02 12.58
CA LEU A 267 13.85 3.77 13.65
C LEU A 267 13.87 3.05 15.00
N LEU A 268 13.77 1.72 15.04
CA LEU A 268 13.87 0.96 16.29
C LEU A 268 15.30 0.85 16.84
N GLY A 269 16.33 0.91 15.97
CA GLY A 269 17.73 0.88 16.39
C GLY A 269 18.20 2.11 17.19
N CYS A 270 17.42 3.20 17.19
CA CYS A 270 17.70 4.40 18.00
C CYS A 270 16.94 4.43 19.34
N TRP A 271 16.04 3.48 19.60
CA TRP A 271 15.24 3.41 20.83
C TRP A 271 15.51 2.17 21.69
N VAL A 272 16.27 1.21 21.18
CA VAL A 272 16.73 0.04 21.95
C VAL A 272 18.26 0.03 21.97
N ASN A 273 18.82 0.91 22.80
CA ASN A 273 20.00 0.69 23.65
C ASN A 273 20.21 1.90 24.55
#